data_AF-A0A915AJU3-F1
#
_entry.id   AF-A0A915AJU3-F1
#
_cell.length_a   1.000
_cell.length_b   1.000
_cell.length_c   1.000
_cell.angle_alpha   90.00
_cell.angle_beta   90.00
_cell.angle_gamma   90.00
#
_symmetry.space_group_name_H-M   'P 1'
#
loop_
_entity.id
_entity.type
_entity.pdbx_description
1 polymer ?
#
loop_
_entity_poly.entity_id
_entity_poly.type
_entity_poly.pdbx_seq_one_letter_code
_entity_poly.pdbx_strand_id
1 'polypeptide(L)'
;MFVIMTMVVGTSSMALTYFQLNAEDYNWWWRSIFTGGALSVFIFLYGIFFYLYRSEMWGILQTTQFFSYLLLLCYMFFLVMGTVSFFASHCFVRFIYSNVKTD
;
A
#
# COMPACT_ATOMS: atom_id res chain seq x y z
N MET A 1 -9.09 -6.74 13.63
CA MET A 1 -8.05 -7.03 12.61
C MET A 1 -7.84 -5.89 11.62
N PHE A 2 -8.88 -5.26 11.06
CA PHE A 2 -8.68 -4.13 10.13
C PHE A 2 -7.98 -2.92 10.76
N VAL A 3 -8.34 -2.57 12.01
CA VAL A 3 -7.76 -1.43 12.75
C VAL A 3 -6.25 -1.57 13.00
N ILE A 4 -5.79 -2.77 13.38
CA ILE A 4 -4.36 -3.02 13.63
C ILE A 4 -3.55 -2.94 12.32
N MET A 5 -4.13 -3.40 11.20
CA MET A 5 -3.48 -3.33 9.89
C MET A 5 -3.30 -1.87 9.45
N THR A 6 -4.36 -1.05 9.58
CA THR A 6 -4.28 0.37 9.24
C THR A 6 -3.31 1.14 10.14
N MET A 7 -3.23 0.80 11.43
CA MET A 7 -2.25 1.41 12.33
C MET A 7 -0.81 1.07 11.94
N VAL A 8 -0.51 -0.21 11.67
CA VAL A 8 0.84 -0.65 11.29
C VAL A 8 1.28 -0.06 9.95
N VAL A 9 0.37 -0.02 8.96
CA VAL A 9 0.63 0.64 7.67
C VAL A 9 0.85 2.14 7.84
N GLY A 10 0.05 2.79 8.69
CA GLY A 10 0.22 4.21 9.02
C GLY A 10 1.57 4.51 9.67
N THR A 11 1.96 3.77 10.71
CA THR A 11 3.21 4.00 11.44
C THR A 11 4.44 3.70 10.59
N SER A 12 4.42 2.62 9.80
CA SER A 12 5.50 2.29 8.87
C SER A 12 5.67 3.35 7.77
N SER A 13 4.57 3.89 7.24
CA SER A 13 4.63 4.99 6.27
C SER A 13 5.19 6.28 6.86
N MET A 14 4.78 6.63 8.09
CA MET A 14 5.34 7.78 8.81
C MET A 14 6.85 7.63 9.05
N ALA A 15 7.30 6.46 9.49
CA ALA A 15 8.72 6.18 9.71
C ALA A 15 9.55 6.32 8.42
N LEU A 16 9.07 5.75 7.31
CA LEU A 16 9.74 5.88 6.01
C LEU A 16 9.76 7.33 5.50
N THR A 17 8.68 8.09 5.74
CA THR A 17 8.60 9.51 5.40
C THR A 17 9.62 10.33 6.20
N TYR A 18 9.76 10.03 7.50
CA TYR A 18 10.76 10.66 8.36
C TYR A 18 12.19 10.40 7.87
N PHE A 19 12.55 9.15 7.55
CA PHE A 19 13.88 8.84 7.01
C PHE A 19 14.16 9.54 5.68
N GLN A 20 13.15 9.67 4.81
CA GLN A 20 13.28 10.38 3.53
C GLN A 20 13.49 11.89 3.71
N LEU A 21 12.76 12.51 4.65
CA LEU A 21 12.95 13.92 4.99
C LEU A 21 14.36 14.20 5.56
N ASN A 22 14.91 13.28 6.35
CA ASN A 22 16.28 13.38 6.85
C ASN A 22 17.34 13.21 5.74
N ALA A 23 16.99 12.53 4.64
CA ALA A 23 17.84 12.37 3.46
C ALA A 23 17.70 13.53 2.45
N GLU A 24 17.01 14.62 2.82
CA GLU A 24 16.69 15.78 1.96
C GLU A 24 15.87 15.45 0.70
N ASP A 25 15.26 14.26 0.65
CA ASP A 25 14.41 13.82 -0.45
C ASP A 25 12.94 14.23 -0.21
N TYR A 26 12.50 15.30 -0.88
CA TYR A 26 11.14 15.84 -0.74
C TYR A 26 10.04 15.09 -1.52
N ASN A 27 10.38 13.98 -2.19
CA ASN A 27 9.45 13.18 -3.00
C ASN A 27 8.62 12.16 -2.16
N TRP A 28 8.14 12.57 -0.99
CA TRP A 28 7.46 11.69 -0.03
C TRP A 28 6.04 11.27 -0.46
N TRP A 29 5.37 12.06 -1.31
CA TRP A 29 3.97 11.82 -1.72
C TRP A 29 3.79 10.49 -2.44
N TRP A 30 4.56 10.23 -3.50
CA TRP A 30 4.42 9.00 -4.28
C TRP A 30 4.91 7.78 -3.51
N ARG A 31 6.00 7.92 -2.74
CA ARG A 31 6.58 6.80 -1.97
C ARG A 31 5.66 6.33 -0.85
N SER A 32 4.98 7.22 -0.14
CA SER A 32 4.01 6.86 0.90
C SER A 32 2.79 6.10 0.37
N ILE A 33 2.36 6.37 -0.87
CA ILE A 33 1.29 5.62 -1.54
C ILE A 33 1.78 4.21 -1.88
N PHE A 34 2.99 4.08 -2.45
CA PHE A 34 3.56 2.78 -2.82
C PHE A 34 3.82 1.88 -1.61
N THR A 35 4.29 2.43 -0.49
CA THR A 35 4.54 1.66 0.73
C THR A 35 3.26 1.11 1.34
N GLY A 36 2.17 1.90 1.35
CA GLY A 36 0.86 1.44 1.79
C GLY A 36 0.23 0.41 0.86
N GLY A 37 0.41 0.59 -0.45
CA GLY A 37 -0.14 -0.30 -1.48
C GLY A 37 0.67 -1.59 -1.69
N ALA A 38 1.90 -1.71 -1.19
CA ALA A 38 2.77 -2.88 -1.42
C ALA A 38 2.10 -4.21 -1.02
N LEU A 39 1.25 -4.20 0.01
CA LEU A 39 0.48 -5.38 0.44
C LEU A 39 -0.41 -5.97 -0.66
N SER A 40 -1.01 -5.16 -1.52
CA SER A 40 -1.86 -5.68 -2.60
C SER A 40 -1.04 -6.33 -3.71
N VAL A 41 0.20 -5.90 -3.92
CA VAL A 41 1.15 -6.55 -4.84
C VAL A 41 1.52 -7.94 -4.33
N PHE A 42 1.72 -8.09 -3.01
CA PHE A 42 1.93 -9.41 -2.40
C PHE A 42 0.72 -10.33 -2.59
N ILE A 43 -0.50 -9.81 -2.39
CA ILE A 43 -1.74 -10.58 -2.61
C ILE A 43 -1.87 -11.02 -4.07
N PHE A 44 -1.52 -10.13 -5.02
CA PHE A 44 -1.56 -10.43 -6.44
C PHE A 44 -0.58 -11.55 -6.82
N LEU A 45 0.68 -11.46 -6.38
CA LEU A 45 1.69 -12.50 -6.60
C LEU A 45 1.28 -13.84 -5.97
N TYR A 46 0.70 -13.79 -4.77
CA TYR A 46 0.17 -14.98 -4.11
C TYR A 46 -0.98 -15.61 -4.92
N GLY A 47 -1.89 -14.79 -5.47
CA GLY A 47 -2.96 -15.28 -6.32
C GLY A 47 -2.46 -15.94 -7.62
N ILE A 48 -1.38 -15.43 -8.21
CA ILE A 48 -0.70 -16.07 -9.35
C ILE A 48 -0.11 -17.42 -8.94
N PHE A 49 0.61 -17.48 -7.82
CA PHE A 49 1.17 -18.73 -7.30
C PHE A 49 0.07 -19.77 -7.03
N PHE A 50 -1.03 -19.36 -6.38
CA PHE A 50 -2.16 -20.22 -6.11
C PHE A 50 -2.77 -20.78 -7.40
N TYR A 51 -2.91 -19.93 -8.41
CA TYR A 51 -3.41 -20.33 -9.71
C TYR A 51 -2.53 -21.40 -10.38
N LEU A 52 -1.20 -21.24 -10.34
CA LEU A 52 -0.25 -22.16 -10.98
C LEU A 52 -0.10 -23.50 -10.25
N TYR A 53 -0.06 -23.49 -8.92
CA TYR A 53 0.30 -24.69 -8.13
C TYR A 53 -0.91 -25.44 -7.55
N ARG A 54 -2.09 -24.81 -7.49
CA ARG A 54 -3.25 -25.35 -6.79
C ARG A 54 -4.50 -25.43 -7.66
N SER A 55 -4.59 -24.59 -8.70
CA SER A 55 -5.81 -24.46 -9.49
C SER A 55 -5.79 -25.46 -10.64
N GLU A 56 -6.38 -26.64 -10.46
CA GLU A 56 -6.66 -27.60 -11.54
C GLU A 56 -7.84 -27.11 -12.43
N MET A 57 -7.82 -25.83 -12.79
CA MET A 57 -8.87 -25.18 -13.58
C MET A 57 -8.45 -25.15 -15.05
N TRP A 58 -9.15 -25.92 -15.88
CA TRP A 58 -8.87 -26.07 -17.30
C TRP A 58 -9.88 -25.28 -18.13
N GLY A 59 -9.45 -24.16 -18.72
CA GLY A 59 -10.26 -23.41 -19.68
C GLY A 59 -9.97 -21.91 -19.69
N ILE A 60 -9.77 -21.33 -20.88
CA ILE A 60 -9.40 -19.91 -21.09
C ILE A 60 -10.40 -18.94 -20.44
N LEU A 61 -11.69 -19.29 -20.47
CA LEU A 61 -12.73 -18.46 -19.84
C LEU A 61 -12.53 -18.40 -18.30
N GLN A 62 -12.22 -19.53 -17.68
CA GLN A 62 -12.04 -19.64 -16.23
C GLN A 62 -10.74 -18.95 -15.77
N THR A 63 -9.68 -19.06 -16.56
CA THR A 63 -8.39 -18.39 -16.27
C THR A 63 -8.55 -16.87 -16.30
N THR A 64 -9.21 -16.36 -17.34
CA THR A 64 -9.40 -14.92 -17.56
C THR A 64 -10.29 -14.34 -16.47
N GLN A 65 -11.39 -15.02 -16.15
CA GLN A 65 -12.31 -14.57 -15.11
C GLN A 65 -11.64 -14.51 -13.73
N PHE A 66 -10.86 -15.54 -13.36
CA PHE A 66 -10.12 -15.54 -12.10
C PHE A 66 -9.12 -14.38 -12.03
N PHE A 67 -8.32 -14.18 -13.08
CA PHE A 67 -7.29 -13.15 -13.10
C PHE A 67 -7.89 -11.74 -13.10
N SER A 68 -9.00 -11.52 -13.82
CA SER A 68 -9.71 -10.24 -13.81
C SER A 68 -10.23 -9.89 -12.42
N TYR A 69 -10.85 -10.84 -11.71
CA TYR A 69 -11.32 -10.60 -10.34
C TYR A 69 -10.17 -10.36 -9.36
N LEU A 70 -9.09 -11.13 -9.48
CA LEU A 70 -7.89 -10.96 -8.65
C LEU A 70 -7.28 -9.57 -8.86
N LEU A 71 -7.12 -9.14 -10.11
CA LEU A 71 -6.55 -7.85 -10.46
C LEU A 71 -7.42 -6.70 -9.94
N LEU A 72 -8.74 -6.79 -10.12
CA LEU A 72 -9.68 -5.76 -9.65
C LEU A 72 -9.67 -5.67 -8.12
N LEU A 73 -9.64 -6.81 -7.42
CA LEU A 73 -9.54 -6.83 -5.96
C LEU A 73 -8.23 -6.23 -5.47
N CYS A 74 -7.10 -6.60 -6.07
CA CYS A 74 -5.79 -6.05 -5.69
C CYS A 74 -5.70 -4.54 -5.99
N TYR A 75 -6.31 -4.08 -7.08
CA TYR A 75 -6.38 -2.66 -7.42
C TYR A 75 -7.19 -1.86 -6.39
N MET A 76 -8.37 -2.36 -6.00
CA MET A 76 -9.18 -1.71 -4.95
C MET A 76 -8.43 -1.67 -3.61
N PHE A 77 -7.77 -2.77 -3.23
CA PHE A 77 -6.95 -2.83 -2.01
C PHE A 77 -5.77 -1.85 -2.06
N PHE A 78 -5.10 -1.73 -3.22
CA PHE A 78 -4.01 -0.78 -3.41
C PHE A 78 -4.48 0.66 -3.15
N LEU A 79 -5.63 1.04 -3.70
CA LEU A 79 -6.17 2.39 -3.53
C LEU A 79 -6.57 2.68 -2.09
N VAL A 80 -7.24 1.74 -1.41
CA VAL A 80 -7.66 1.92 -0.01
C VAL A 80 -6.47 2.04 0.91
N MET A 81 -5.50 1.11 0.82
CA MET A 81 -4.34 1.13 1.70
C MET A 81 -3.38 2.28 1.37
N GLY A 82 -3.24 2.61 0.08
CA GLY A 82 -2.46 3.75 -0.39
C GLY A 82 -2.99 5.09 0.11
N THR A 83 -4.30 5.30 0.09
CA THR A 83 -4.93 6.55 0.58
C THR A 83 -4.80 6.72 2.10
N VAL A 84 -4.98 5.64 2.87
CA VAL A 84 -4.78 5.66 4.34
C VAL A 84 -3.32 6.00 4.68
N SER A 85 -2.37 5.34 4.00
CA SER A 85 -0.94 5.59 4.17
C SER A 85 -0.54 7.02 3.82
N PHE A 86 -1.07 7.54 2.70
CA PHE A 86 -0.83 8.90 2.26
C PHE A 86 -1.37 9.94 3.25
N PHE A 87 -2.60 9.76 3.75
CA PHE A 87 -3.20 10.66 4.73
C PHE A 87 -2.43 10.68 6.05
N ALA A 88 -1.97 9.51 6.51
CA ALA A 88 -1.13 9.37 7.69
C ALA A 88 0.18 10.17 7.55
N SER A 89 0.92 9.99 6.45
CA SER A 89 2.15 10.75 6.19
C SER A 89 1.90 12.24 6.04
N HIS A 90 0.83 12.65 5.36
CA HIS A 90 0.52 14.08 5.19
C HIS A 90 0.17 14.77 6.52
N CYS A 91 -0.56 14.08 7.42
CA CYS A 91 -0.83 14.58 8.76
C CYS A 91 0.46 14.73 9.59
N PHE A 92 1.34 13.73 9.53
CA PHE A 92 2.63 13.74 10.21
C PHE A 92 3.55 14.87 9.72
N VAL A 93 3.63 15.10 8.41
CA VAL A 93 4.42 16.19 7.83
C VAL A 93 3.92 17.54 8.30
N ARG A 94 2.60 17.78 8.29
CA ARG A 94 2.00 19.02 8.82
C ARG A 94 2.32 19.22 10.31
N PHE A 95 2.32 18.14 11.08
CA PHE A 95 2.68 18.19 12.49
C PHE A 95 4.14 18.63 12.69
N ILE A 96 5.10 18.06 11.96
CA ILE A 96 6.51 18.48 12.05
C ILE A 96 6.67 19.97 11.70
N TYR A 97 6.15 20.40 10.55
CA TYR A 97 6.32 21.78 10.10
C TYR A 97 5.59 22.82 10.97
N SER A 98 4.52 22.43 11.67
CA SER A 98 3.84 23.32 12.61
C SER A 98 4.65 23.51 13.89
N ASN A 99 5.31 22.47 14.40
CA ASN A 99 6.09 22.56 15.64
C ASN A 99 7.41 23.30 15.43
N VAL A 100 8.06 23.11 14.27
CA VAL A 100 9.34 23.77 13.92
C VAL A 100 9.23 25.29 13.78
N LYS A 101 8.04 25.84 13.52
CA LYS A 101 7.83 27.30 13.44
C LYS A 101 7.65 28.00 14.79
N THR A 102 7.61 27.23 15.87
CA THR A 102 7.37 27.77 17.22
C THR A 102 8.65 28.02 18.01
N ASP A 103 9.82 27.75 17.42
CA ASP A 103 11.15 28.11 17.94
C ASP A 103 11.76 29.27 17.13
#